data_AF-A0A936BXS0-F1
#
_entry.id   AF-A0A936BXS0-F1
#
_cell.length_a   1.000
_cell.length_b   1.000
_cell.length_c   1.000
_cell.angle_alpha   90.00
_cell.angle_beta   90.00
_cell.angle_gamma   90.00
#
_symmetry.space_group_name_H-M   'P 1'
#
loop_
_entity.id
_entity.type
_entity.pdbx_description
1 polymer ?
#
loop_
_entity_poly.entity_id
_entity_poly.type
_entity_poly.pdbx_seq_one_letter_code
_entity_poly.pdbx_strand_id
1 'polypeptide(L)'
;MTRPEDLHGQRPALEPDAPCGVRLHTLRRHLFEELPPEESKQVRVHVEGCSVCGRRISELRAQAESFAAKVDITVESDAILARLDQQAFPNQAPTHVGARAPAHTETRAHQAAHPQAQAEDRGRGQDRGQDRGRGRGRAIVHGNTLVGGMIRYAHRLESRIALAAFVVIALLVPVGVAYFRAHSESTASDYPPPLVLPNRMKGGPSLEMYVDRPQGPEAAPDGVRLREGDRVQFRYKAAGHGYLFVVSIDARGVISPLYPDHPGTSLAIDATRRKILEGSVILDGAIGPERFLAFFSDQPLSFAVLEARLESILRQGRKAIDAEAPLFSPDENVDVASILIIKEPTK
;
A
#
# COMPACT_ATOMS: atom_id res chain seq x y z
N MET A 1 -27.35 52.45 -10.01
CA MET A 1 -26.97 51.80 -8.73
C MET A 1 -27.74 50.49 -8.66
N THR A 2 -27.04 49.37 -8.87
CA THR A 2 -27.60 48.02 -8.95
C THR A 2 -26.73 47.11 -8.06
N ARG A 3 -27.37 46.23 -7.28
CA ARG A 3 -26.65 45.36 -6.32
C ARG A 3 -25.98 44.17 -7.01
N PRO A 4 -24.82 43.72 -6.50
CA PRO A 4 -24.21 42.45 -6.87
C PRO A 4 -24.72 41.34 -5.93
N GLU A 5 -25.94 40.87 -6.17
CA GLU A 5 -26.48 39.62 -5.62
C GLU A 5 -26.62 38.63 -6.81
N ASP A 6 -26.62 37.32 -6.56
CA ASP A 6 -26.71 36.22 -7.56
C ASP A 6 -25.42 35.78 -8.30
N LEU A 7 -24.39 35.38 -7.56
CA LEU A 7 -23.31 34.48 -8.05
C LEU A 7 -23.00 33.30 -7.10
N HIS A 8 -24.04 32.67 -6.55
CA HIS A 8 -23.91 31.36 -5.90
C HIS A 8 -24.28 30.24 -6.90
N GLY A 9 -23.26 29.66 -7.53
CA GLY A 9 -23.47 28.53 -8.43
C GLY A 9 -24.05 27.32 -7.69
N GLN A 10 -25.25 26.88 -8.07
CA GLN A 10 -25.78 25.59 -7.61
C GLN A 10 -24.77 24.48 -7.96
N ARG A 11 -24.31 23.74 -6.95
CA ARG A 11 -23.84 22.37 -7.20
C ARG A 11 -25.07 21.54 -7.60
N PRO A 12 -25.08 20.90 -8.77
CA PRO A 12 -26.16 19.98 -9.11
C PRO A 12 -26.16 18.83 -8.10
N ALA A 13 -27.36 18.35 -7.76
CA ALA A 13 -27.50 17.11 -7.01
C ALA A 13 -26.76 15.98 -7.75
N LEU A 14 -26.17 15.04 -7.01
CA LEU A 14 -25.66 13.80 -7.58
C LEU A 14 -26.86 12.98 -8.06
N GLU A 15 -27.22 13.17 -9.33
CA GLU A 15 -28.22 12.35 -10.00
C GLU A 15 -27.80 10.86 -9.98
N PRO A 16 -28.77 9.93 -9.94
CA PRO A 16 -28.48 8.50 -10.00
C PRO A 16 -27.67 8.17 -11.26
N ASP A 17 -26.87 7.10 -11.17
CA ASP A 17 -25.92 6.64 -12.20
C ASP A 17 -26.37 6.99 -13.63
N ALA A 18 -25.63 7.92 -14.25
CA ALA A 18 -25.99 8.46 -15.55
C ALA A 18 -26.25 7.32 -16.55
N PRO A 19 -27.30 7.40 -17.39
CA PRO A 19 -27.71 6.31 -18.27
C PRO A 19 -26.66 5.94 -19.34
N CYS A 20 -25.52 6.64 -19.39
CA CYS A 20 -24.38 6.30 -20.24
C CYS A 20 -23.58 5.07 -19.76
N GLY A 21 -23.79 4.59 -18.53
CA GLY A 21 -23.26 3.29 -18.04
C GLY A 21 -21.74 3.20 -17.83
N VAL A 22 -20.97 4.15 -18.37
CA VAL A 22 -19.53 4.27 -18.18
C VAL A 22 -19.24 4.81 -16.77
N ARG A 23 -18.49 4.04 -15.98
CA ARG A 23 -18.12 4.42 -14.61
C ARG A 23 -17.12 5.58 -14.61
N LEU A 24 -17.22 6.47 -13.62
CA LEU A 24 -16.31 7.62 -13.45
C LEU A 24 -14.82 7.23 -13.41
N HIS A 25 -14.50 6.07 -12.83
CA HIS A 25 -13.14 5.54 -12.81
C HIS A 25 -12.59 5.25 -14.22
N THR A 26 -13.41 4.71 -15.13
CA THR A 26 -13.03 4.46 -16.53
C THR A 26 -12.77 5.78 -17.28
N LEU A 27 -13.58 6.82 -17.01
CA LEU A 27 -13.33 8.17 -17.57
C LEU A 27 -12.02 8.78 -17.05
N ARG A 28 -11.68 8.59 -15.76
CA ARG A 28 -10.38 9.02 -15.20
C ARG A 28 -9.21 8.28 -15.85
N ARG A 29 -9.28 6.95 -15.93
CA ARG A 29 -8.22 6.14 -16.58
C ARG A 29 -8.04 6.50 -18.06
N HIS A 30 -9.12 6.81 -18.78
CA HIS A 30 -9.04 7.30 -20.16
C HIS A 30 -8.32 8.64 -20.25
N LEU A 31 -8.61 9.58 -19.34
CA LEU A 31 -7.99 10.90 -19.31
C LEU A 31 -6.48 10.85 -19.06
N PHE A 32 -5.99 9.90 -18.26
CA PHE A 32 -4.58 9.71 -17.95
C PHE A 32 -3.89 8.66 -18.85
N GLU A 33 -4.52 8.26 -19.96
CA GLU A 33 -4.00 7.27 -20.92
C GLU A 33 -3.68 5.87 -20.34
N GLU A 34 -4.25 5.53 -19.18
CA GLU A 34 -4.04 4.27 -18.45
C GLU A 34 -4.91 3.09 -18.99
N LEU A 35 -5.71 3.33 -20.02
CA LEU A 35 -6.56 2.30 -20.64
C LEU A 35 -5.84 1.60 -21.81
N PRO A 36 -6.01 0.27 -21.99
CA PRO A 36 -5.59 -0.43 -23.20
C PRO A 36 -6.12 0.27 -24.47
N PRO A 37 -5.38 0.27 -25.59
CA PRO A 37 -5.72 1.07 -26.78
C PRO A 37 -7.15 0.86 -27.31
N GLU A 38 -7.65 -0.38 -27.31
CA GLU A 38 -9.02 -0.69 -27.75
C GLU A 38 -10.09 -0.20 -26.76
N GLU A 39 -9.86 -0.28 -25.45
CA GLU A 39 -10.78 0.26 -24.44
C GLU A 39 -10.80 1.79 -24.50
N SER A 40 -9.62 2.42 -24.62
CA SER A 40 -9.49 3.88 -24.78
C SER A 40 -10.20 4.39 -26.04
N LYS A 41 -10.15 3.64 -27.15
CA LYS A 41 -10.88 3.92 -28.38
C LYS A 41 -12.41 3.82 -28.20
N GLN A 42 -12.90 2.81 -27.48
CA GLN A 42 -14.33 2.68 -27.16
C GLN A 42 -14.83 3.83 -26.27
N VAL A 43 -14.08 4.18 -25.22
CA VAL A 43 -14.41 5.31 -24.34
C VAL A 43 -14.42 6.62 -25.11
N ARG A 44 -13.45 6.87 -26.01
CA ARG A 44 -13.42 8.07 -26.85
C ARG A 44 -14.68 8.20 -27.72
N VAL A 45 -15.03 7.17 -28.49
CA VAL A 45 -16.24 7.16 -29.34
C VAL A 45 -17.51 7.39 -28.51
N HIS A 46 -17.57 6.81 -27.31
CA HIS A 46 -18.68 7.02 -26.40
C HIS A 46 -18.74 8.46 -25.86
N VAL A 47 -17.62 9.03 -25.45
CA VAL A 47 -17.50 10.42 -24.94
C VAL A 47 -17.87 11.45 -26.02
N GLU A 48 -17.52 11.18 -27.28
CA GLU A 48 -17.95 11.97 -28.44
C GLU A 48 -19.47 11.90 -28.68
N GLY A 49 -20.09 10.74 -28.46
CA GLY A 49 -21.53 10.51 -28.64
C GLY A 49 -22.43 10.84 -27.43
N CYS A 50 -21.87 11.06 -26.24
CA CYS A 50 -22.64 11.23 -25.00
C CYS A 50 -22.34 12.55 -24.28
N SER A 51 -23.31 13.45 -24.25
CA SER A 51 -23.18 14.78 -23.62
C SER A 51 -22.89 14.75 -22.11
N VAL A 52 -23.37 13.74 -21.37
CA VAL A 52 -23.13 13.60 -19.93
C VAL A 52 -21.70 13.15 -19.66
N CYS A 53 -21.31 12.01 -20.25
CA CYS A 53 -19.97 11.46 -20.16
C CYS A 53 -18.92 12.44 -20.74
N GLY A 54 -19.26 13.23 -21.78
CA GLY A 54 -18.46 14.34 -22.33
C GLY A 54 -18.27 15.53 -21.38
N ARG A 55 -19.33 16.03 -20.75
CA ARG A 55 -19.23 17.09 -19.72
C ARG A 55 -18.30 16.67 -18.59
N ARG A 56 -18.40 15.42 -18.15
CA ARG A 56 -17.60 14.88 -17.04
C ARG A 56 -16.10 14.80 -17.35
N ILE A 57 -15.72 14.50 -18.60
CA ILE A 57 -14.32 14.56 -19.04
C ILE A 57 -13.81 16.01 -19.02
N SER A 58 -14.61 16.99 -19.45
CA SER A 58 -14.22 18.41 -19.38
C SER A 58 -14.07 18.91 -17.94
N GLU A 59 -14.95 18.49 -17.02
CA GLU A 59 -14.81 18.77 -15.57
C GLU A 59 -13.50 18.21 -15.00
N LEU A 60 -13.15 16.96 -15.35
CA LEU A 60 -11.91 16.33 -14.89
C LEU A 60 -10.65 17.00 -15.47
N ARG A 61 -10.68 17.46 -16.73
CA ARG A 61 -9.60 18.25 -17.33
C ARG A 61 -9.38 19.57 -16.61
N ALA A 62 -10.45 20.34 -16.38
CA ALA A 62 -10.36 21.60 -15.65
C ALA A 62 -9.84 21.42 -14.19
N GLN A 63 -10.18 20.29 -13.54
CA GLN A 63 -9.61 19.94 -12.24
C GLN A 63 -8.10 19.63 -12.31
N ALA A 64 -7.65 18.87 -13.32
CA ALA A 64 -6.25 18.55 -13.53
C ALA A 64 -5.41 19.82 -13.85
N GLU A 65 -5.92 20.70 -14.72
CA GLU A 65 -5.32 21.99 -15.04
C GLU A 65 -5.26 22.90 -13.80
N SER A 66 -6.33 22.99 -13.01
CA SER A 66 -6.35 23.77 -11.77
C SER A 66 -5.40 23.21 -10.70
N PHE A 67 -5.10 21.91 -10.71
CA PHE A 67 -4.12 21.31 -9.82
C PHE A 67 -2.69 21.60 -10.30
N ALA A 68 -2.40 21.39 -11.59
CA ALA A 68 -1.11 21.70 -12.20
C ALA A 68 -0.73 23.19 -12.09
N ALA A 69 -1.71 24.11 -12.11
CA ALA A 69 -1.47 25.53 -11.89
C ALA A 69 -1.21 25.92 -10.42
N LYS A 70 -1.49 25.03 -9.45
CA LYS A 70 -1.30 25.27 -8.01
C LYS A 70 -0.07 24.58 -7.44
N VAL A 71 0.34 23.46 -8.03
CA VAL A 71 1.53 22.71 -7.61
C VAL A 71 2.69 23.12 -8.50
N ASP A 72 3.69 23.79 -7.93
CA ASP A 72 4.96 24.05 -8.62
C ASP A 72 5.82 22.77 -8.61
N ILE A 73 5.45 21.84 -9.50
CA ILE A 73 6.12 20.54 -9.68
C ILE A 73 7.59 20.74 -10.08
N THR A 74 7.96 21.88 -10.68
CA THR A 74 9.33 22.12 -11.15
C THR A 74 10.32 22.23 -9.99
N VAL A 75 9.95 22.96 -8.93
CA VAL A 75 10.80 23.18 -7.75
C VAL A 75 11.05 21.88 -6.96
N GLU A 76 10.05 21.00 -6.85
CA GLU A 76 10.23 19.71 -6.16
C GLU A 76 11.00 18.68 -7.00
N SER A 77 10.79 18.67 -8.33
CA SER A 77 11.47 17.74 -9.23
C SER A 77 12.98 17.93 -9.23
N ASP A 78 13.45 19.17 -9.36
CA ASP A 78 14.88 19.50 -9.36
C ASP A 78 15.53 19.18 -8.00
N ALA A 79 14.81 19.41 -6.89
CA ALA A 79 15.29 19.06 -5.55
C ALA A 79 15.39 17.55 -5.31
N ILE A 80 14.50 16.75 -5.91
CA ILE A 80 14.53 15.28 -5.85
C ILE A 80 15.66 14.74 -6.75
N LEU A 81 15.79 15.24 -7.98
CA LEU A 81 16.86 14.85 -8.89
C LEU A 81 18.25 15.19 -8.31
N ALA A 82 18.43 16.38 -7.75
CA ALA A 82 19.68 16.77 -7.09
C ALA A 82 20.02 15.88 -5.88
N ARG A 83 19.02 15.35 -5.15
CA ARG A 83 19.25 14.36 -4.08
C ARG A 83 19.61 12.98 -4.63
N LEU A 84 19.01 12.55 -5.73
CA LEU A 84 19.33 11.27 -6.38
C LEU A 84 20.76 11.27 -6.94
N ASP A 85 21.19 12.37 -7.56
CA ASP A 85 22.58 12.55 -8.01
C ASP A 85 23.57 12.56 -6.82
N GLN A 86 23.21 13.17 -5.69
CA GLN A 86 24.02 13.11 -4.46
C GLN A 86 24.01 11.71 -3.80
N GLN A 87 23.01 10.89 -4.09
CA GLN A 87 22.92 9.50 -3.66
C GLN A 87 23.54 8.50 -4.65
N ALA A 88 24.14 8.98 -5.75
CA ALA A 88 24.97 8.14 -6.62
C ALA A 88 26.12 7.55 -5.79
N PHE A 89 25.97 6.27 -5.42
CA PHE A 89 26.83 5.57 -4.48
C PHE A 89 28.31 5.80 -4.82
N PRO A 90 29.15 6.26 -3.87
CA PRO A 90 30.58 6.33 -4.11
C PRO A 90 31.06 4.92 -4.45
N ASN A 91 31.56 4.76 -5.68
CA ASN A 91 32.04 3.48 -6.21
C ASN A 91 32.90 2.79 -5.15
N GLN A 92 32.50 1.57 -4.77
CA GLN A 92 33.34 0.72 -3.94
C GLN A 92 34.66 0.54 -4.68
N ALA A 93 35.72 1.17 -4.18
CA ALA A 93 37.04 1.09 -4.80
C ALA A 93 37.43 -0.39 -4.91
N PRO A 94 37.94 -0.85 -6.07
CA PRO A 94 38.27 -2.25 -6.26
C PRO A 94 39.30 -2.66 -5.20
N THR A 95 38.91 -3.59 -4.33
CA THR A 95 39.78 -4.12 -3.29
C THR A 95 40.97 -4.81 -3.94
N HIS A 96 42.17 -4.31 -3.67
CA HIS A 96 43.41 -4.88 -4.19
C HIS A 96 43.57 -6.33 -3.71
N VAL A 97 43.22 -7.29 -4.56
CA VAL A 97 43.61 -8.69 -4.40
C VAL A 97 45.12 -8.78 -4.62
N GLY A 98 45.83 -9.32 -3.63
CA GLY A 98 47.29 -9.29 -3.57
C GLY A 98 47.97 -9.98 -4.75
N ALA A 99 48.93 -9.30 -5.36
CA ALA A 99 49.79 -9.87 -6.38
C ALA A 99 50.69 -10.96 -5.77
N ARG A 100 50.54 -12.21 -6.24
CA ARG A 100 51.48 -13.29 -5.96
C ARG A 100 52.14 -13.71 -7.26
N ALA A 101 53.45 -13.51 -7.35
CA ALA A 101 54.24 -13.85 -8.53
C ALA A 101 54.34 -15.38 -8.74
N PRO A 102 54.44 -15.84 -10.00
CA PRO A 102 55.14 -17.06 -10.35
C PRO A 102 56.37 -16.78 -11.23
N ALA A 103 57.41 -17.59 -11.06
CA ALA A 103 58.61 -17.56 -11.89
C ALA A 103 58.48 -18.49 -13.12
N HIS A 104 59.43 -18.35 -14.05
CA HIS A 104 59.69 -19.21 -15.22
C HIS A 104 59.74 -20.73 -14.84
N THR A 105 59.51 -21.73 -15.70
CA THR A 105 59.73 -21.96 -17.16
C THR A 105 58.61 -22.88 -17.75
N GLU A 106 58.62 -23.47 -18.97
CA GLU A 106 59.61 -23.60 -20.07
C GLU A 106 58.99 -23.76 -21.49
N THR A 107 59.88 -23.90 -22.47
CA THR A 107 59.79 -24.18 -23.92
C THR A 107 59.00 -25.47 -24.31
N ARG A 108 58.22 -25.44 -25.41
CA ARG A 108 58.61 -25.99 -26.75
C ARG A 108 57.43 -26.26 -27.71
N ALA A 109 57.70 -26.00 -29.00
CA ALA A 109 56.81 -26.03 -30.17
C ALA A 109 56.14 -27.37 -30.56
N HIS A 110 55.01 -27.30 -31.28
CA HIS A 110 54.77 -27.74 -32.70
C HIS A 110 53.24 -27.65 -33.01
N GLN A 111 52.79 -26.98 -34.08
CA GLN A 111 52.30 -27.55 -35.37
C GLN A 111 51.23 -28.67 -35.26
N ALA A 112 50.12 -28.70 -36.02
CA ALA A 112 49.59 -27.84 -37.09
C ALA A 112 48.09 -28.12 -37.40
N ALA A 113 47.50 -27.39 -38.36
CA ALA A 113 46.36 -27.74 -39.24
C ALA A 113 44.91 -27.94 -38.69
N HIS A 114 44.09 -26.90 -38.93
CA HIS A 114 42.81 -26.88 -39.70
C HIS A 114 42.44 -28.11 -40.58
N PRO A 115 41.20 -28.20 -41.16
CA PRO A 115 39.85 -27.76 -40.71
C PRO A 115 38.73 -28.79 -41.06
N GLN A 116 37.47 -28.33 -41.12
CA GLN A 116 36.33 -28.89 -41.89
C GLN A 116 35.71 -30.23 -41.42
N ALA A 117 34.47 -30.58 -41.78
CA ALA A 117 33.25 -29.81 -42.09
C ALA A 117 32.10 -30.81 -42.27
N GLN A 118 30.86 -30.30 -42.34
CA GLN A 118 29.70 -30.99 -42.94
C GLN A 118 29.25 -32.29 -42.23
N ALA A 119 28.07 -32.81 -42.49
CA ALA A 119 26.76 -32.20 -42.78
C ALA A 119 25.74 -33.34 -42.68
N GLU A 120 24.45 -33.01 -42.69
CA GLU A 120 23.41 -33.90 -43.24
C GLU A 120 23.15 -35.21 -42.42
N ASP A 121 22.00 -35.86 -42.49
CA ASP A 121 20.69 -35.60 -43.10
C ASP A 121 19.71 -36.73 -42.67
N ARG A 122 18.40 -36.54 -42.90
CA ARG A 122 17.30 -37.54 -42.87
C ARG A 122 17.32 -38.61 -41.75
N GLY A 123 16.31 -38.74 -40.89
CA GLY A 123 14.88 -38.51 -41.14
C GLY A 123 14.16 -39.84 -41.42
N ARG A 124 12.90 -39.93 -40.95
CA ARG A 124 12.09 -41.17 -40.79
C ARG A 124 12.65 -42.11 -39.71
N GLY A 125 11.82 -42.70 -38.84
CA GLY A 125 10.36 -42.72 -38.78
C GLY A 125 9.85 -44.15 -38.70
N GLN A 126 8.62 -44.32 -38.17
CA GLN A 126 7.94 -45.61 -37.96
C GLN A 126 8.63 -46.55 -36.94
N ASP A 127 7.96 -47.53 -36.35
CA ASP A 127 6.55 -47.74 -35.97
C ASP A 127 6.53 -49.07 -35.19
N ARG A 128 5.54 -49.30 -34.32
CA ARG A 128 5.35 -50.54 -33.51
C ARG A 128 6.45 -50.75 -32.44
N GLY A 129 6.16 -51.11 -31.19
CA GLY A 129 4.87 -51.54 -30.64
C GLY A 129 4.64 -53.03 -30.77
N GLN A 130 5.46 -53.88 -30.14
CA GLN A 130 5.00 -55.18 -29.68
C GLN A 130 5.82 -55.84 -28.56
N ASP A 131 5.04 -56.40 -27.64
CA ASP A 131 5.20 -57.67 -26.94
C ASP A 131 5.88 -57.82 -25.57
N ARG A 132 5.29 -58.79 -24.86
CA ARG A 132 5.57 -59.30 -23.51
C ARG A 132 6.55 -60.47 -23.65
N GLY A 133 7.43 -60.69 -22.66
CA GLY A 133 8.31 -61.87 -22.73
C GLY A 133 9.04 -62.19 -21.44
N ARG A 134 8.46 -63.07 -20.62
CA ARG A 134 9.14 -63.71 -19.49
C ARG A 134 10.39 -64.48 -19.95
N GLY A 135 11.50 -64.26 -19.24
CA GLY A 135 12.06 -65.34 -18.41
C GLY A 135 13.40 -65.98 -18.79
N ARG A 136 14.21 -66.17 -17.73
CA ARG A 136 15.32 -67.14 -17.56
C ARG A 136 16.57 -66.98 -18.45
N GLY A 137 17.75 -67.01 -17.81
CA GLY A 137 18.99 -67.41 -18.47
C GLY A 137 20.26 -66.83 -17.83
N ARG A 138 20.93 -67.62 -16.98
CA ARG A 138 22.31 -67.36 -16.53
C ARG A 138 23.27 -67.34 -17.73
N ALA A 139 24.19 -66.39 -17.76
CA ALA A 139 25.57 -66.63 -18.21
C ALA A 139 26.53 -65.64 -17.52
N ILE A 140 27.71 -66.12 -17.14
CA ILE A 140 28.77 -65.34 -16.48
C ILE A 140 29.82 -64.99 -17.53
N VAL A 141 30.21 -63.71 -17.64
CA VAL A 141 31.50 -63.30 -18.21
C VAL A 141 32.07 -62.16 -17.37
N HIS A 142 33.27 -62.35 -16.84
CA HIS A 142 34.06 -61.29 -16.20
C HIS A 142 34.70 -60.40 -17.27
N GLY A 143 34.69 -59.08 -17.08
CA GLY A 143 35.46 -58.15 -17.94
C GLY A 143 35.46 -56.71 -17.44
N ASN A 144 36.65 -56.16 -17.23
CA ASN A 144 36.97 -54.73 -17.13
C ASN A 144 36.36 -53.89 -16.00
N THR A 145 36.96 -54.04 -14.82
CA THR A 145 37.27 -52.91 -13.93
C THR A 145 37.96 -51.77 -14.70
N LEU A 146 37.43 -50.52 -14.61
CA LEU A 146 38.19 -49.25 -14.47
C LEU A 146 37.38 -47.92 -14.54
N VAL A 147 36.04 -47.91 -14.34
CA VAL A 147 35.25 -46.64 -14.34
C VAL A 147 34.47 -46.37 -13.03
N GLY A 148 34.51 -47.27 -12.05
CA GLY A 148 33.71 -47.18 -10.80
C GLY A 148 34.22 -46.21 -9.70
N GLY A 149 35.17 -45.33 -10.03
CA GLY A 149 35.89 -44.48 -9.06
C GLY A 149 35.28 -43.10 -8.82
N MET A 150 34.92 -42.37 -9.87
CA MET A 150 34.60 -40.93 -9.75
C MET A 150 33.13 -40.63 -9.44
N ILE A 151 32.17 -41.45 -9.89
CA ILE A 151 30.73 -41.20 -9.68
C ILE A 151 30.34 -41.22 -8.18
N ARG A 152 31.11 -41.93 -7.33
CA ARG A 152 30.87 -41.96 -5.87
C ARG A 152 31.40 -40.75 -5.09
N TYR A 153 32.15 -39.84 -5.74
CA TYR A 153 32.57 -38.58 -5.12
C TYR A 153 31.55 -37.44 -5.30
N ALA A 154 30.83 -37.40 -6.43
CA ALA A 154 29.81 -36.36 -6.69
C ALA A 154 28.66 -36.41 -5.66
N HIS A 155 28.01 -37.57 -5.49
CA HIS A 155 26.91 -37.72 -4.51
C HIS A 155 27.34 -37.55 -3.03
N ARG A 156 28.63 -37.68 -2.71
CA ARG A 156 29.15 -37.40 -1.36
C ARG A 156 29.36 -35.90 -1.09
N LEU A 157 29.40 -35.06 -2.12
CA LEU A 157 29.55 -33.61 -1.97
C LEU A 157 28.18 -32.94 -1.83
N GLU A 158 27.20 -33.32 -2.67
CA GLU A 158 25.82 -32.82 -2.61
C GLU A 158 25.17 -33.11 -1.25
N SER A 159 25.34 -34.34 -0.73
CA SER A 159 24.81 -34.73 0.58
C SER A 159 25.40 -33.94 1.76
N ARG A 160 26.63 -33.42 1.64
CA ARG A 160 27.25 -32.57 2.67
C ARG A 160 26.72 -31.13 2.63
N ILE A 161 26.50 -30.59 1.44
CA ILE A 161 25.92 -29.25 1.25
C ILE A 161 24.46 -29.23 1.72
N ALA A 162 23.69 -30.26 1.35
CA ALA A 162 22.30 -30.42 1.82
C ALA A 162 22.21 -30.52 3.35
N LEU A 163 23.08 -31.32 3.99
CA LEU A 163 23.11 -31.44 5.44
C LEU A 163 23.48 -30.11 6.13
N ALA A 164 24.46 -29.37 5.61
CA ALA A 164 24.87 -28.08 6.15
C ALA A 164 23.74 -27.03 6.06
N ALA A 165 23.05 -26.95 4.91
CA ALA A 165 21.89 -26.07 4.75
C ALA A 165 20.76 -26.41 5.73
N PHE A 166 20.47 -27.71 5.92
CA PHE A 166 19.44 -28.15 6.85
C PHE A 166 19.77 -27.81 8.32
N VAL A 167 21.04 -27.94 8.72
CA VAL A 167 21.51 -27.55 10.07
C VAL A 167 21.41 -26.03 10.28
N VAL A 168 21.77 -25.22 9.28
CA VAL A 168 21.63 -23.75 9.37
C VAL A 168 20.16 -23.34 9.52
N ILE A 169 19.26 -23.91 8.72
CA ILE A 169 17.81 -23.64 8.84
C ILE A 169 17.29 -24.11 10.21
N ALA A 170 17.66 -25.30 10.66
CA ALA A 170 17.25 -25.83 11.97
C ALA A 170 17.78 -25.03 13.17
N LEU A 171 18.88 -24.28 13.01
CA LEU A 171 19.39 -23.33 14.01
C LEU A 171 18.72 -21.96 13.92
N LEU A 172 18.43 -21.47 12.72
CA LEU A 172 17.80 -20.16 12.52
C LEU A 172 16.31 -20.16 12.84
N VAL A 173 15.57 -21.26 12.60
CA VAL A 173 14.13 -21.37 12.93
C VAL A 173 13.84 -21.14 14.42
N PRO A 174 14.48 -21.80 15.41
CA PRO A 174 14.20 -21.54 16.82
C PRO A 174 14.63 -20.13 17.26
N VAL A 175 15.69 -19.56 16.68
CA VAL A 175 16.08 -18.16 16.93
C VAL A 175 15.03 -17.19 16.38
N GLY A 176 14.54 -17.42 15.15
CA GLY A 176 13.47 -16.65 14.54
C GLY A 176 12.14 -16.78 15.29
N VAL A 177 11.78 -17.98 15.75
CA VAL A 177 10.58 -18.23 16.56
C VAL A 177 10.70 -17.60 17.96
N ALA A 178 11.88 -17.63 18.59
CA ALA A 178 12.11 -16.96 19.87
C ALA A 178 12.09 -15.43 19.72
N TYR A 179 12.73 -14.89 18.68
CA TYR A 179 12.71 -13.46 18.36
C TYR A 179 11.28 -12.99 18.04
N PHE A 180 10.54 -13.73 17.22
CA PHE A 180 9.16 -13.44 16.88
C PHE A 180 8.25 -13.54 18.10
N ARG A 181 8.39 -14.57 18.96
CA ARG A 181 7.65 -14.66 20.23
C ARG A 181 7.92 -13.47 21.14
N ALA A 182 9.19 -13.14 21.38
CA ALA A 182 9.61 -12.03 22.22
C ALA A 182 9.12 -10.65 21.72
N HIS A 183 8.84 -10.49 20.41
CA HIS A 183 8.24 -9.29 19.85
C HIS A 183 6.69 -9.38 19.71
N SER A 184 6.12 -10.58 19.66
CA SER A 184 4.66 -10.80 19.55
C SER A 184 3.92 -10.79 20.89
N GLU A 185 4.61 -11.06 22.01
CA GLU A 185 4.00 -11.06 23.35
C GLU A 185 3.67 -9.63 23.87
N SER A 186 4.13 -8.58 23.18
CA SER A 186 3.88 -7.18 23.56
C SER A 186 2.53 -6.57 23.12
N THR A 187 1.61 -7.32 22.47
CA THR A 187 0.43 -6.70 21.82
C THR A 187 -0.95 -7.24 22.24
N ALA A 188 -1.07 -8.06 23.28
CA ALA A 188 -2.36 -8.68 23.66
C ALA A 188 -2.87 -8.38 25.09
N SER A 189 -1.99 -8.21 26.09
CA SER A 189 -2.40 -8.13 27.50
C SER A 189 -2.06 -6.81 28.21
N ASP A 190 -1.33 -5.91 27.55
CA ASP A 190 -0.80 -4.66 28.13
C ASP A 190 -1.37 -3.43 27.39
N TYR A 191 -2.64 -3.51 26.99
CA TYR A 191 -3.41 -2.29 26.73
C TYR A 191 -3.60 -1.59 28.08
N PRO A 192 -3.02 -0.40 28.33
CA PRO A 192 -3.52 0.42 29.43
C PRO A 192 -5.02 0.64 29.21
N PRO A 193 -5.83 0.83 30.28
CA PRO A 193 -7.21 1.22 30.11
C PRO A 193 -7.26 2.42 29.15
N PRO A 194 -8.17 2.43 28.15
CA PRO A 194 -8.17 3.46 27.12
C PRO A 194 -8.13 4.82 27.80
N LEU A 195 -7.11 5.62 27.46
CA LEU A 195 -6.98 6.97 27.98
C LEU A 195 -8.14 7.75 27.40
N VAL A 196 -9.22 7.82 28.19
CA VAL A 196 -10.37 8.66 27.95
C VAL A 196 -9.85 10.08 27.92
N LEU A 197 -9.68 10.63 26.72
CA LEU A 197 -9.48 12.06 26.58
C LEU A 197 -10.63 12.72 27.33
N PRO A 198 -10.37 13.59 28.33
CA PRO A 198 -11.40 14.10 29.21
C PRO A 198 -12.42 14.83 28.35
N ASN A 199 -13.62 14.23 28.26
CA ASN A 199 -14.70 14.67 27.38
C ASN A 199 -14.95 16.17 27.64
N ARG A 200 -14.47 16.99 26.70
CA ARG A 200 -14.07 18.38 26.97
C ARG A 200 -15.25 19.18 27.51
N MET A 201 -15.01 19.94 28.57
CA MET A 201 -16.06 20.61 29.36
C MET A 201 -17.14 21.26 28.49
N LYS A 202 -18.31 20.61 28.47
CA LYS A 202 -19.66 21.07 28.09
C LYS A 202 -19.71 22.40 27.32
N GLY A 203 -19.17 22.45 26.10
CA GLY A 203 -19.12 23.69 25.32
C GLY A 203 -18.50 23.57 23.94
N GLY A 204 -17.33 22.93 23.85
CA GLY A 204 -16.55 22.80 22.61
C GLY A 204 -17.19 21.93 21.51
N PRO A 205 -16.48 21.76 20.39
CA PRO A 205 -16.85 20.83 19.33
C PRO A 205 -16.70 19.38 19.79
N SER A 206 -17.40 18.47 19.11
CA SER A 206 -17.42 17.06 19.45
C SER A 206 -17.68 16.19 18.22
N LEU A 207 -17.13 14.98 18.23
CA LEU A 207 -17.50 13.88 17.34
C LEU A 207 -18.27 12.85 18.17
N GLU A 208 -19.37 12.34 17.63
CA GLU A 208 -20.18 11.24 18.17
C GLU A 208 -20.23 10.14 17.09
N MET A 209 -20.12 8.87 17.48
CA MET A 209 -20.19 7.73 16.56
C MET A 209 -21.41 6.88 16.85
N TYR A 210 -22.01 6.34 15.79
CA TYR A 210 -23.12 5.41 15.84
C TYR A 210 -22.78 4.19 14.98
N VAL A 211 -23.14 3.00 15.44
CA VAL A 211 -22.98 1.74 14.69
C VAL A 211 -24.34 1.29 14.20
N ASP A 212 -24.41 0.88 12.94
CA ASP A 212 -25.62 0.32 12.34
C ASP A 212 -25.91 -1.07 12.94
N ARG A 213 -27.14 -1.26 13.44
CA ARG A 213 -27.60 -2.50 14.09
C ARG A 213 -28.99 -2.85 13.57
N PRO A 214 -29.42 -4.12 13.63
CA PRO A 214 -30.76 -4.53 13.15
C PRO A 214 -31.93 -3.79 13.81
N GLN A 215 -31.74 -3.25 15.01
CA GLN A 215 -32.72 -2.45 15.77
C GLN A 215 -32.67 -0.94 15.45
N GLY A 216 -31.75 -0.51 14.57
CA GLY A 216 -31.43 0.87 14.25
C GLY A 216 -30.07 1.33 14.81
N PRO A 217 -29.59 2.54 14.47
CA PRO A 217 -28.25 3.01 14.85
C PRO A 217 -28.08 3.18 16.37
N GLU A 218 -27.09 2.49 16.93
CA GLU A 218 -26.74 2.51 18.35
C GLU A 218 -25.56 3.46 18.60
N ALA A 219 -25.59 4.27 19.67
CA ALA A 219 -24.48 5.16 20.01
C ALA A 219 -23.26 4.35 20.50
N ALA A 220 -22.12 4.56 19.87
CA ALA A 220 -20.90 3.82 20.13
C ALA A 220 -19.93 4.63 21.03
N PRO A 221 -19.62 4.17 22.25
CA PRO A 221 -18.72 4.87 23.16
C PRO A 221 -17.25 4.73 22.72
N ASP A 222 -16.40 5.58 23.29
CA ASP A 222 -14.95 5.48 23.15
C ASP A 222 -14.43 4.13 23.66
N GLY A 223 -13.51 3.52 22.91
CA GLY A 223 -12.96 2.19 23.18
C GLY A 223 -13.88 1.01 22.84
N VAL A 224 -14.99 1.22 22.12
CA VAL A 224 -15.90 0.13 21.72
C VAL A 224 -15.21 -0.93 20.86
N ARG A 225 -15.61 -2.19 21.03
CA ARG A 225 -15.16 -3.32 20.21
C ARG A 225 -16.08 -3.50 19.01
N LEU A 226 -15.52 -3.49 17.80
CA LEU A 226 -16.23 -3.63 16.52
C LEU A 226 -15.51 -4.65 15.63
N ARG A 227 -16.11 -5.02 14.51
CA ARG A 227 -15.57 -6.00 13.55
C ARG A 227 -15.50 -5.45 12.14
N GLU A 228 -14.76 -6.15 11.28
CA GLU A 228 -14.85 -5.98 9.84
C GLU A 228 -16.31 -6.08 9.37
N GLY A 229 -16.72 -5.18 8.48
CA GLY A 229 -18.08 -5.11 7.96
C GLY A 229 -19.09 -4.37 8.86
N ASP A 230 -18.76 -4.05 10.12
CA ASP A 230 -19.58 -3.11 10.90
C ASP A 230 -19.63 -1.76 10.16
N ARG A 231 -20.83 -1.18 10.05
CA ARG A 231 -21.05 0.14 9.45
C ARG A 231 -21.15 1.19 10.55
N VAL A 232 -20.32 2.22 10.48
CA VAL A 232 -20.36 3.35 11.41
C VAL A 232 -20.81 4.64 10.71
N GLN A 233 -21.52 5.49 11.42
CA GLN A 233 -21.92 6.83 11.01
C GLN A 233 -21.53 7.83 12.09
N PHE A 234 -21.03 8.98 11.67
CA PHE A 234 -20.61 10.04 12.58
C PHE A 234 -21.67 11.14 12.68
N ARG A 235 -21.72 11.79 13.84
CA ARG A 235 -22.36 13.08 14.06
C ARG A 235 -21.34 14.03 14.64
N TYR A 236 -21.44 15.30 14.31
CA TYR A 236 -20.54 16.32 14.83
C TYR A 236 -21.29 17.49 15.43
N LYS A 237 -20.62 18.19 16.34
CA LYS A 237 -20.96 19.54 16.78
C LYS A 237 -19.73 20.41 16.53
N ALA A 238 -19.88 21.51 15.81
CA ALA A 238 -18.74 22.34 15.41
C ALA A 238 -18.45 23.53 16.35
N ALA A 239 -19.42 23.90 17.18
CA ALA A 239 -19.27 24.87 18.28
C ALA A 239 -18.69 26.26 17.89
N GLY A 240 -18.86 26.68 16.64
CA GLY A 240 -18.37 27.97 16.12
C GLY A 240 -17.52 27.80 14.86
N HIS A 241 -16.78 26.70 14.75
CA HIS A 241 -15.87 26.45 13.63
C HIS A 241 -16.60 26.26 12.30
N GLY A 242 -16.02 26.85 11.25
CA GLY A 242 -16.57 26.85 9.90
C GLY A 242 -16.16 25.67 9.03
N TYR A 243 -15.13 24.90 9.42
CA TYR A 243 -14.56 23.82 8.61
C TYR A 243 -14.34 22.53 9.43
N LEU A 244 -14.47 21.39 8.75
CA LEU A 244 -14.27 20.05 9.31
C LEU A 244 -13.40 19.18 8.39
N PHE A 245 -12.39 18.53 8.98
CA PHE A 245 -11.73 17.36 8.41
C PHE A 245 -11.86 16.18 9.36
N VAL A 246 -12.26 15.00 8.87
CA VAL A 246 -12.23 13.74 9.63
C VAL A 246 -11.27 12.75 8.97
N VAL A 247 -10.40 12.14 9.76
CA VAL A 247 -9.49 11.06 9.32
C VAL A 247 -9.60 9.86 10.26
N SER A 248 -9.21 8.68 9.79
CA SER A 248 -8.88 7.55 10.67
C SER A 248 -7.38 7.24 10.67
N ILE A 249 -6.91 6.65 11.76
CA ILE A 249 -5.56 6.11 11.91
C ILE A 249 -5.70 4.68 12.42
N ASP A 250 -5.31 3.70 11.60
CA ASP A 250 -5.54 2.28 11.90
C ASP A 250 -4.43 1.63 12.76
N ALA A 251 -4.58 0.33 13.00
CA ALA A 251 -3.64 -0.48 13.77
C ALA A 251 -2.25 -0.63 13.10
N ARG A 252 -2.12 -0.33 11.81
CA ARG A 252 -0.87 -0.28 11.04
C ARG A 252 -0.24 1.13 11.02
N GLY A 253 -0.98 2.16 11.43
CA GLY A 253 -0.57 3.56 11.35
C GLY A 253 -0.91 4.23 10.02
N VAL A 254 -1.76 3.62 9.19
CA VAL A 254 -2.24 4.19 7.94
C VAL A 254 -3.23 5.31 8.27
N ILE A 255 -2.95 6.52 7.80
CA ILE A 255 -3.84 7.68 7.90
C ILE A 255 -4.77 7.67 6.69
N SER A 256 -6.08 7.72 6.89
CA SER A 256 -7.07 7.71 5.81
C SER A 256 -8.05 8.87 5.94
N PRO A 257 -8.28 9.69 4.88
CA PRO A 257 -9.30 10.74 4.91
C PRO A 257 -10.70 10.11 4.87
N LEU A 258 -11.57 10.49 5.81
CA LEU A 258 -12.96 10.04 5.88
C LEU A 258 -13.95 11.14 5.49
N TYR A 259 -13.64 12.40 5.81
CA TYR A 259 -14.44 13.54 5.40
C TYR A 259 -13.57 14.79 5.21
N PRO A 260 -13.42 15.33 3.99
CA PRO A 260 -13.82 14.71 2.71
C PRO A 260 -13.23 13.30 2.55
N ASP A 261 -13.86 12.48 1.71
CA ASP A 261 -13.48 11.08 1.40
C ASP A 261 -12.26 10.97 0.46
N HIS A 262 -11.50 12.05 0.31
CA HIS A 262 -10.37 12.17 -0.59
C HIS A 262 -9.32 13.14 -0.02
N PRO A 263 -8.03 12.95 -0.35
CA PRO A 263 -7.00 13.93 -0.02
C PRO A 263 -7.32 15.28 -0.70
N GLY A 264 -7.31 16.35 0.08
CA GLY A 264 -7.78 17.67 -0.36
C GLY A 264 -7.78 18.68 0.79
N THR A 265 -8.75 19.59 0.80
CA THR A 265 -8.96 20.56 1.88
C THR A 265 -10.21 20.24 2.69
N SER A 266 -10.25 20.59 3.98
CA SER A 266 -11.44 20.46 4.82
C SER A 266 -12.66 21.14 4.18
N LEU A 267 -13.84 20.57 4.42
CA LEU A 267 -15.07 21.10 3.87
C LEU A 267 -15.70 22.10 4.83
N ALA A 268 -16.30 23.15 4.27
CA ALA A 268 -17.10 24.11 5.01
C ALA A 268 -18.36 23.41 5.56
N ILE A 269 -18.67 23.69 6.82
CA ILE A 269 -19.76 23.06 7.58
C ILE A 269 -20.62 24.08 8.30
N ASP A 270 -21.81 23.67 8.70
CA ASP A 270 -22.72 24.48 9.52
C ASP A 270 -22.30 24.44 11.00
N ALA A 271 -21.89 25.60 11.52
CA ALA A 271 -21.42 25.78 12.88
C ALA A 271 -22.54 25.68 13.95
N THR A 272 -23.82 25.80 13.57
CA THR A 272 -24.90 26.21 14.49
C THR A 272 -25.57 25.07 15.26
N ARG A 273 -25.51 23.83 14.77
CA ARG A 273 -26.23 22.67 15.35
C ARG A 273 -25.40 21.40 15.28
N ARG A 274 -25.84 20.36 15.99
CA ARG A 274 -25.36 18.99 15.72
C ARG A 274 -25.84 18.56 14.34
N LYS A 275 -24.97 17.97 13.54
CA LYS A 275 -25.33 17.39 12.24
C LYS A 275 -24.82 15.97 12.11
N ILE A 276 -25.52 15.18 11.31
CA ILE A 276 -25.05 13.89 10.81
C ILE A 276 -24.01 14.19 9.73
N LEU A 277 -22.88 13.49 9.78
CA LEU A 277 -21.89 13.51 8.71
C LEU A 277 -22.44 12.63 7.58
N GLU A 278 -22.53 13.17 6.37
CA GLU A 278 -23.09 12.44 5.24
C GLU A 278 -22.23 11.22 4.89
N GLY A 279 -22.91 10.10 4.59
CA GLY A 279 -22.27 8.81 4.36
C GLY A 279 -22.22 7.90 5.59
N SER A 280 -21.44 6.82 5.45
CA SER A 280 -21.14 5.84 6.50
C SER A 280 -19.87 5.10 6.10
N VAL A 281 -19.04 4.75 7.08
CA VAL A 281 -17.80 4.00 6.87
C VAL A 281 -18.07 2.53 7.17
N ILE A 282 -17.66 1.63 6.28
CA ILE A 282 -17.65 0.19 6.54
C ILE A 282 -16.24 -0.13 7.04
N LEU A 283 -16.12 -0.73 8.23
CA LEU A 283 -14.82 -1.06 8.81
C LEU A 283 -14.13 -2.19 8.02
N ASP A 284 -12.85 -2.01 7.75
CA ASP A 284 -11.99 -3.03 7.13
C ASP A 284 -11.47 -4.08 8.14
N GLY A 285 -10.84 -5.14 7.64
CA GLY A 285 -10.22 -6.20 8.44
C GLY A 285 -8.92 -5.82 9.18
N ALA A 286 -8.61 -4.54 9.38
CA ALA A 286 -7.39 -4.11 10.07
C ALA A 286 -7.50 -4.29 11.60
N ILE A 287 -7.30 -5.53 12.07
CA ILE A 287 -7.37 -5.91 13.50
C ILE A 287 -6.49 -5.01 14.38
N GLY A 288 -7.04 -4.55 15.51
CA GLY A 288 -6.35 -3.71 16.49
C GLY A 288 -7.04 -2.35 16.72
N PRO A 289 -6.36 -1.39 17.36
CA PRO A 289 -6.93 -0.07 17.60
C PRO A 289 -7.03 0.74 16.30
N GLU A 290 -8.17 1.40 16.09
CA GLU A 290 -8.32 2.49 15.11
C GLU A 290 -8.83 3.74 15.82
N ARG A 291 -8.23 4.89 15.55
CA ARG A 291 -8.66 6.18 16.10
C ARG A 291 -9.18 7.09 14.99
N PHE A 292 -10.40 7.59 15.16
CA PHE A 292 -10.99 8.64 14.35
C PHE A 292 -10.64 10.00 14.97
N LEU A 293 -10.17 10.94 14.16
CA LEU A 293 -9.87 12.32 14.56
C LEU A 293 -10.71 13.28 13.72
N ALA A 294 -11.40 14.19 14.38
CA ALA A 294 -12.15 15.28 13.75
C ALA A 294 -11.50 16.62 14.11
N PHE A 295 -10.98 17.31 13.09
CA PHE A 295 -10.35 18.62 13.16
C PHE A 295 -11.37 19.69 12.80
N PHE A 296 -11.67 20.57 13.75
CA PHE A 296 -12.57 21.71 13.59
C PHE A 296 -11.75 22.99 13.52
N SER A 297 -12.04 23.86 12.57
CA SER A 297 -11.21 25.03 12.27
C SER A 297 -11.99 26.18 11.65
N ASP A 298 -11.42 27.39 11.75
CA ASP A 298 -11.99 28.61 11.16
C ASP A 298 -11.49 28.88 9.73
N GLN A 299 -10.50 28.11 9.26
CA GLN A 299 -9.93 28.18 7.91
C GLN A 299 -9.80 26.78 7.29
N PRO A 300 -9.75 26.64 5.95
CA PRO A 300 -9.52 25.37 5.29
C PRO A 300 -8.18 24.72 5.70
N LEU A 301 -8.22 23.46 6.12
CA LEU A 301 -7.06 22.65 6.47
C LEU A 301 -6.68 21.75 5.29
N SER A 302 -5.41 21.72 4.91
CA SER A 302 -4.89 20.82 3.88
C SER A 302 -4.59 19.43 4.45
N PHE A 303 -5.09 18.37 3.79
CA PHE A 303 -4.82 16.99 4.18
C PHE A 303 -3.33 16.68 4.24
N ALA A 304 -2.52 17.15 3.29
CA ALA A 304 -1.07 16.93 3.28
C ALA A 304 -0.36 17.52 4.52
N VAL A 305 -0.88 18.64 5.06
CA VAL A 305 -0.36 19.25 6.30
C VAL A 305 -0.81 18.46 7.53
N LEU A 306 -2.06 17.97 7.55
CA LEU A 306 -2.57 17.09 8.61
C LEU A 306 -1.78 15.78 8.65
N GLU A 307 -1.60 15.13 7.50
CA GLU A 307 -0.91 13.87 7.31
C GLU A 307 0.55 13.97 7.78
N ALA A 308 1.34 14.93 7.26
CA ALA A 308 2.73 15.11 7.65
C ALA A 308 2.92 15.34 9.17
N ARG A 309 1.96 16.02 9.83
CA ARG A 309 1.95 16.21 11.29
C ARG A 309 1.62 14.91 12.04
N LEU A 310 0.55 14.23 11.65
CA LEU A 310 0.13 12.96 12.25
C LEU A 310 1.20 11.88 12.07
N GLU A 311 1.86 11.79 10.92
CA GLU A 311 3.02 10.95 10.71
C GLU A 311 4.18 11.30 11.65
N SER A 312 4.46 12.58 11.86
CA SER A 312 5.53 13.01 12.77
C SER A 312 5.26 12.57 14.21
N ILE A 313 4.00 12.56 14.62
CA ILE A 313 3.55 12.09 15.93
C ILE A 313 3.59 10.56 16.00
N LEU A 314 3.16 9.86 14.96
CA LEU A 314 3.31 8.40 14.82
C LEU A 314 4.77 7.96 14.95
N ARG A 315 5.71 8.69 14.32
CA ARG A 315 7.17 8.46 14.41
C ARG A 315 7.73 8.66 15.82
N GLN A 316 7.12 9.50 16.66
CA GLN A 316 7.49 9.68 18.07
C GLN A 316 6.94 8.56 18.98
N GLY A 317 6.12 7.66 18.43
CA GLY A 317 5.59 6.47 19.10
C GLY A 317 4.11 6.59 19.43
N ARG A 318 3.38 5.47 19.36
CA ARG A 318 1.91 5.43 19.42
C ARG A 318 1.29 6.10 20.66
N LYS A 319 2.00 6.09 21.80
CA LYS A 319 1.60 6.81 23.03
C LYS A 319 1.43 8.32 22.83
N ALA A 320 2.04 8.93 21.80
CA ALA A 320 1.88 10.35 21.49
C ALA A 320 0.51 10.70 20.87
N ILE A 321 -0.23 9.72 20.34
CA ILE A 321 -1.62 9.89 19.88
C ILE A 321 -2.62 9.75 21.03
N ASP A 322 -2.29 8.91 22.02
CA ASP A 322 -3.11 8.69 23.22
C ASP A 322 -2.84 9.76 24.30
N ALA A 323 -1.74 10.51 24.19
CA ALA A 323 -1.44 11.66 25.01
C ALA A 323 -2.26 12.88 24.57
N GLU A 324 -2.69 13.69 25.54
CA GLU A 324 -3.36 15.00 25.33
C GLU A 324 -2.44 16.08 24.70
N ALA A 325 -1.35 15.67 24.05
CA ALA A 325 -0.45 16.57 23.36
C ALA A 325 -1.21 17.32 22.25
N PRO A 326 -1.22 18.66 22.24
CA PRO A 326 -1.96 19.41 21.25
C PRO A 326 -1.37 19.17 19.86
N LEU A 327 -2.19 18.61 18.95
CA LEU A 327 -1.80 18.28 17.58
C LEU A 327 -1.48 19.53 16.72
N PHE A 328 -1.88 20.72 17.20
CA PHE A 328 -1.72 22.04 16.59
C PHE A 328 -1.24 23.04 17.63
N SER A 329 -0.58 24.12 17.20
CA SER A 329 -0.33 25.24 18.10
C SER A 329 -1.68 25.86 18.52
N PRO A 330 -1.82 26.37 19.76
CA PRO A 330 -3.01 27.13 20.15
C PRO A 330 -3.35 28.28 19.19
N ASP A 331 -2.35 28.85 18.53
CA ASP A 331 -2.48 29.94 17.56
C ASP A 331 -3.15 29.54 16.24
N GLU A 332 -3.18 28.23 15.91
CA GLU A 332 -3.77 27.74 14.65
C GLU A 332 -5.30 27.63 14.71
N ASN A 333 -5.90 27.84 15.90
CA ASN A 333 -7.34 27.80 16.14
C ASN A 333 -8.01 26.53 15.56
N VAL A 334 -7.36 25.39 15.81
CA VAL A 334 -7.85 24.05 15.46
C VAL A 334 -8.21 23.30 16.75
N ASP A 335 -9.50 23.02 16.92
CA ASP A 335 -9.98 22.12 17.95
C ASP A 335 -10.03 20.68 17.42
N VAL A 336 -9.74 19.70 18.27
CA VAL A 336 -9.77 18.27 17.89
C VAL A 336 -10.69 17.48 18.81
N ALA A 337 -11.53 16.63 18.22
CA ALA A 337 -12.23 15.56 18.91
C ALA A 337 -11.74 14.20 18.41
N SER A 338 -11.71 13.17 19.27
CA SER A 338 -11.32 11.82 18.88
C SER A 338 -12.27 10.75 19.38
N ILE A 339 -12.34 9.63 18.66
CA ILE A 339 -12.99 8.39 19.10
C ILE A 339 -12.04 7.22 18.78
N LEU A 340 -11.71 6.40 19.77
CA LEU A 340 -11.00 5.14 19.63
C LEU A 340 -12.00 3.99 19.46
N ILE A 341 -11.69 3.04 18.59
CA ILE A 341 -12.33 1.72 18.52
C ILE A 341 -11.28 0.61 18.56
N ILE A 342 -11.69 -0.59 18.92
CA ILE A 342 -10.88 -1.81 18.87
C ILE A 342 -11.52 -2.77 17.85
N LYS A 343 -10.87 -2.97 16.71
CA LYS A 343 -11.27 -3.96 15.70
C LYS A 343 -10.86 -5.37 16.14
N GLU A 344 -11.84 -6.25 16.32
CA GLU A 344 -11.65 -7.67 16.62
C GLU A 344 -11.66 -8.52 15.35
N PRO A 345 -10.96 -9.68 15.33
CA PRO A 345 -11.13 -10.67 14.27
C PRO A 345 -12.58 -11.19 14.21
N THR A 346 -13.06 -11.40 12.99
CA THR A 346 -14.29 -12.16 12.72
C THR A 346 -14.12 -13.61 13.21
N LYS A 347 -15.16 -14.15 13.87
CA LYS A 347 -15.19 -15.52 14.41
C LYS A 347 -15.63 -16.54 13.37
#